data_AF-A0A2G9UQN3-F1
#
_entry.id   AF-A0A2G9UQN3-F1
#
_cell.length_a   1.000
_cell.length_b   1.000
_cell.length_c   1.000
_cell.angle_alpha   90.00
_cell.angle_beta   90.00
_cell.angle_gamma   90.00
#
_symmetry.space_group_name_H-M   'P 1'
#
loop_
_entity.id
_entity.type
_entity.pdbx_description
1 polymer ?
#
loop_
_entity_poly.entity_id
_entity_poly.type
_entity_poly.pdbx_seq_one_letter_code
_entity_poly.pdbx_strand_id
1 'polypeptide(L)'
;MDAGCDLNGYVSDITRCFPISGTFSSAQRTLYDALLYVHEQLLAYAHDSEKIRLSNMYSRMVELIASAILEIGMLPQSTDKQKLLNAAESLCPHHVSHYLGMDVHDCVSISRNIDIPHGTVFTVEPVNWLV
;
A
#
# COMPACT_ATOMS: atom_id res chain seq x y z
N MET A 1 9.67 -10.45 -2.91
CA MET A 1 10.90 -9.91 -3.52
C MET A 1 10.70 -8.43 -3.67
N ASP A 2 11.62 -7.65 -3.12
CA ASP A 2 11.63 -6.20 -3.23
C ASP A 2 12.97 -5.80 -3.85
N ALA A 3 12.92 -5.16 -5.02
CA ALA A 3 14.10 -4.92 -5.82
C ALA A 3 13.93 -3.74 -6.77
N GLY A 4 15.05 -3.06 -7.02
CA GLY A 4 15.15 -1.93 -7.90
C GLY A 4 16.50 -1.88 -8.60
N CYS A 5 16.61 -1.03 -9.62
CA CYS A 5 17.88 -0.66 -10.23
C CYS A 5 18.10 0.85 -10.18
N ASP A 6 19.36 1.25 -10.22
CA ASP A 6 19.80 2.61 -10.54
C ASP A 6 20.14 2.67 -12.03
N LEU A 7 19.59 3.65 -12.73
CA LEU A 7 19.97 4.00 -14.09
C LEU A 7 20.18 5.51 -14.20
N ASN A 8 21.41 5.93 -14.53
CA ASN A 8 21.80 7.33 -14.67
C ASN A 8 21.51 8.18 -13.41
N GLY A 9 21.61 7.58 -12.22
CA GLY A 9 21.41 8.26 -10.95
C GLY A 9 19.94 8.41 -10.54
N TYR A 10 19.02 7.72 -11.21
CA TYR A 10 17.62 7.56 -10.80
C TYR A 10 17.34 6.12 -10.46
N VAL A 11 16.56 5.90 -9.41
CA VAL A 11 16.24 4.57 -8.92
C VAL A 11 14.82 4.13 -9.27
N SER A 12 14.64 2.82 -9.38
CA SER A 12 13.34 2.16 -9.41
C SER A 12 13.13 1.36 -8.12
N ASP A 13 11.87 1.09 -7.78
CA ASP A 13 11.53 0.33 -6.59
C ASP A 13 10.27 -0.51 -6.85
N ILE A 14 10.40 -1.84 -6.82
CA ILE A 14 9.35 -2.77 -7.22
C ILE A 14 9.34 -3.98 -6.27
N THR A 15 8.22 -4.10 -5.55
CA THR A 15 7.89 -5.32 -4.81
C THR A 15 6.96 -6.25 -5.59
N ARG A 16 7.24 -7.56 -5.52
CA ARG A 16 6.36 -8.65 -5.95
C ARG A 16 6.31 -9.76 -4.90
N CYS A 17 5.11 -10.24 -4.60
CA CYS A 17 4.87 -11.40 -3.74
C CYS A 17 4.38 -12.59 -4.57
N PHE A 18 4.97 -13.76 -4.36
CA PHE A 18 4.62 -15.01 -5.06
C PHE A 18 5.03 -16.23 -4.23
N PRO A 19 4.33 -17.37 -4.36
CA PRO A 19 4.64 -18.58 -3.61
C PRO A 19 5.91 -19.23 -4.15
N ILE A 20 6.80 -19.67 -3.26
CA ILE A 20 8.04 -20.38 -3.63
C ILE A 20 7.73 -21.68 -4.40
N SER A 21 6.62 -22.35 -4.07
CA SER A 21 6.15 -23.55 -4.77
C SER A 21 5.65 -23.29 -6.19
N GLY A 22 5.50 -22.03 -6.60
CA GLY A 22 4.90 -21.63 -7.88
C GLY A 22 3.37 -21.70 -7.92
N THR A 23 2.70 -22.18 -6.86
CA THR A 23 1.23 -22.23 -6.76
C THR A 23 0.77 -21.72 -5.41
N PHE A 24 -0.22 -20.82 -5.41
CA PHE A 24 -0.80 -20.29 -4.18
C PHE A 24 -1.65 -21.37 -3.50
N SER A 25 -1.50 -21.52 -2.18
CA SER A 25 -2.54 -22.18 -1.38
C SER A 25 -3.78 -21.30 -1.33
N SER A 26 -4.93 -21.88 -0.96
CA SER A 26 -6.18 -21.11 -0.86
C SER A 26 -6.04 -19.90 0.08
N ALA A 27 -5.40 -20.07 1.25
CA ALA A 27 -5.19 -18.97 2.20
C ALA A 27 -4.26 -17.88 1.64
N GLN A 28 -3.15 -18.27 0.98
CA GLN A 28 -2.25 -17.30 0.36
C GLN A 28 -2.95 -16.55 -0.78
N ARG A 29 -3.77 -17.24 -1.59
CA ARG A 29 -4.52 -16.63 -2.68
C ARG A 29 -5.52 -15.62 -2.16
N THR A 30 -6.26 -15.94 -1.10
CA THR A 30 -7.20 -15.03 -0.46
C THR A 30 -6.51 -13.75 0.02
N LEU A 31 -5.37 -13.87 0.70
CA LEU A 31 -4.62 -12.69 1.18
C LEU A 31 -4.02 -11.89 0.02
N TYR A 32 -3.47 -12.57 -0.99
CA TYR A 32 -2.91 -11.94 -2.18
C TYR A 32 -3.96 -11.15 -2.95
N ASP A 33 -5.12 -11.73 -3.21
CA ASP A 33 -6.21 -11.06 -3.94
C ASP A 33 -6.76 -9.88 -3.17
N ALA A 34 -6.90 -10.00 -1.85
CA ALA A 34 -7.30 -8.90 -0.99
C ALA A 34 -6.31 -7.73 -1.09
N LEU A 35 -5.00 -7.99 -1.00
CA LEU A 35 -3.98 -6.95 -1.09
C LEU A 35 -3.84 -6.38 -2.50
N LEU A 36 -3.99 -7.21 -3.53
CA LEU A 36 -4.02 -6.79 -4.93
C LEU A 36 -5.19 -5.82 -5.17
N TYR A 37 -6.37 -6.13 -4.64
CA TYR A 37 -7.52 -5.23 -4.70
C TYR A 37 -7.21 -3.89 -4.02
N VAL A 38 -6.63 -3.90 -2.81
CA VAL A 38 -6.22 -2.65 -2.13
C VAL A 38 -5.27 -1.83 -3.01
N HIS A 39 -4.27 -2.48 -3.62
CA HIS A 39 -3.30 -1.83 -4.50
C HIS A 39 -3.98 -1.21 -5.73
N GLU A 40 -4.85 -1.95 -6.42
CA GLU A 40 -5.60 -1.45 -7.58
C GLU A 40 -6.49 -0.25 -7.23
N GLN A 41 -7.16 -0.29 -6.08
CA GLN A 41 -7.98 0.83 -5.60
C GLN A 41 -7.15 2.07 -5.27
N LEU A 42 -5.95 1.89 -4.71
CA LEU A 42 -5.04 3.01 -4.44
C LEU A 42 -4.46 3.61 -5.72
N LEU A 43 -4.15 2.79 -6.73
CA LEU A 43 -3.73 3.27 -8.04
C LEU A 43 -4.84 4.07 -8.73
N ALA A 44 -6.08 3.58 -8.69
CA ALA A 44 -7.23 4.32 -9.21
C ALA A 44 -7.44 5.64 -8.47
N TYR A 45 -7.37 5.63 -7.13
CA TYR A 45 -7.47 6.83 -6.32
C TYR A 45 -6.36 7.85 -6.65
N ALA A 46 -5.13 7.40 -6.83
CA ALA A 46 -4.01 8.26 -7.22
C ALA A 46 -4.19 8.82 -8.65
N HIS A 47 -4.71 8.02 -9.58
CA HIS A 47 -4.95 8.47 -10.95
C HIS A 47 -6.08 9.51 -11.06
N ASP A 48 -7.18 9.30 -10.33
CA ASP A 48 -8.40 10.10 -10.48
C ASP A 48 -8.41 11.37 -9.60
N SER A 49 -7.48 11.48 -8.66
CA SER A 49 -7.39 12.62 -7.75
C SER A 49 -6.74 13.83 -8.42
N GLU A 50 -7.45 14.97 -8.48
CA GLU A 50 -6.87 16.24 -8.92
C GLU A 50 -5.72 16.71 -8.02
N LYS A 51 -5.78 16.36 -6.73
CA LYS A 51 -4.76 16.67 -5.74
C LYS A 51 -4.56 15.47 -4.82
N ILE A 52 -3.31 15.09 -4.62
CA ILE A 52 -2.94 13.91 -3.84
C ILE A 52 -2.11 14.34 -2.64
N ARG A 53 -2.34 13.70 -1.50
CA ARG A 53 -1.44 13.72 -0.35
C ARG A 53 -1.07 12.29 -0.03
N LEU A 54 0.19 12.04 0.28
CA LEU A 54 0.61 10.70 0.69
C LEU A 54 -0.07 10.28 2.01
N SER A 55 -0.38 11.22 2.90
CA SER A 55 -1.20 10.96 4.11
C SER A 55 -2.60 10.44 3.77
N ASN A 56 -3.26 11.00 2.75
CA ASN A 56 -4.58 10.55 2.30
C ASN A 56 -4.50 9.15 1.67
N MET A 57 -3.43 8.87 0.91
CA MET A 57 -3.16 7.51 0.39
C MET A 57 -3.11 6.49 1.53
N TYR A 58 -2.40 6.82 2.62
CA TYR A 58 -2.29 5.93 3.78
C TYR A 58 -3.62 5.73 4.49
N SER A 59 -4.37 6.82 4.77
CA SER A 59 -5.71 6.69 5.36
C SER A 59 -6.63 5.83 4.49
N ARG A 60 -6.58 6.01 3.16
CA ARG A 60 -7.37 5.22 2.21
C ARG A 60 -6.96 3.75 2.22
N MET A 61 -5.66 3.46 2.29
CA MET A 61 -5.16 2.09 2.41
C MET A 61 -5.72 1.42 3.67
N VAL A 62 -5.66 2.09 4.82
CA VAL A 62 -6.16 1.54 6.10
C VAL A 62 -7.66 1.24 6.02
N GLU A 63 -8.46 2.12 5.39
CA GLU A 63 -9.89 1.86 5.15
C GLU A 63 -10.13 0.63 4.26
N LEU A 64 -9.37 0.49 3.18
CA LEU A 64 -9.50 -0.64 2.26
C LEU A 64 -9.07 -1.96 2.91
N ILE A 65 -7.99 -1.95 3.69
CA ILE A 65 -7.54 -3.11 4.49
C ILE A 65 -8.61 -3.48 5.53
N ALA A 66 -9.19 -2.49 6.21
CA ALA A 66 -10.31 -2.71 7.12
C ALA A 66 -11.49 -3.41 6.44
N SER A 67 -11.89 -2.97 5.25
CA SER A 67 -12.93 -3.65 4.46
C SER A 67 -12.53 -5.08 4.09
N ALA A 68 -11.28 -5.28 3.64
CA ALA A 68 -10.77 -6.59 3.27
C ALA A 68 -10.77 -7.58 4.45
N ILE A 69 -10.36 -7.14 5.66
CA ILE A 69 -10.38 -7.96 6.89
C ILE A 69 -11.78 -8.53 7.17
N LEU A 70 -12.82 -7.72 6.99
CA LEU A 70 -14.20 -8.17 7.17
C LEU A 70 -14.62 -9.16 6.07
N GLU A 71 -14.28 -8.85 4.81
CA GLU A 71 -14.65 -9.67 3.65
C GLU A 71 -14.04 -11.07 3.70
N ILE A 72 -12.77 -11.18 4.07
CA ILE A 72 -12.08 -12.48 4.20
C ILE A 72 -12.42 -13.20 5.52
N GLY A 73 -13.25 -12.59 6.39
CA GLY A 73 -13.74 -13.20 7.63
C GLY A 73 -12.73 -13.23 8.78
N MET A 74 -11.70 -12.39 8.76
CA MET A 74 -10.72 -12.30 9.86
C MET A 74 -11.31 -11.69 11.14
N LEU A 75 -12.31 -10.81 11.01
CA LEU A 75 -13.08 -10.26 12.12
C LEU A 75 -14.59 -10.33 11.84
N PRO A 76 -15.44 -10.39 12.88
CA PRO A 76 -16.89 -10.38 12.71
C PRO A 76 -17.38 -9.10 12.02
N GLN A 77 -18.41 -9.20 11.18
CA GLN A 77 -19.07 -8.06 10.53
C GLN A 77 -19.64 -7.04 11.53
N SER A 78 -19.92 -7.47 12.77
CA SER A 78 -20.37 -6.61 13.87
C SER A 78 -19.24 -5.86 14.58
N THR A 79 -17.99 -5.97 14.10
CA THR A 79 -16.84 -5.27 14.69
C THR A 79 -17.03 -3.76 14.60
N ASP A 80 -16.81 -3.07 15.73
CA ASP A 80 -16.83 -1.62 15.79
C ASP A 80 -15.83 -0.98 14.81
N LYS A 81 -16.22 0.14 14.20
CA LYS A 81 -15.40 0.81 13.17
C LYS A 81 -14.02 1.22 13.67
N GLN A 82 -13.92 1.76 14.89
CA GLN A 82 -12.62 2.20 15.41
C GLN A 82 -11.73 0.99 15.69
N LYS A 83 -12.29 -0.09 16.25
CA LYS A 83 -11.55 -1.34 16.46
C LYS A 83 -11.06 -1.93 15.15
N LEU A 84 -11.88 -1.89 14.09
CA LEU A 84 -11.52 -2.39 12.78
C LEU A 84 -10.37 -1.57 12.15
N LEU A 85 -10.46 -0.25 12.19
CA LEU A 85 -9.40 0.63 11.68
C LEU A 85 -8.09 0.43 12.45
N ASN A 86 -8.15 0.31 13.79
CA ASN A 86 -6.97 0.02 14.60
C ASN A 86 -6.36 -1.35 14.24
N ALA A 87 -7.20 -2.37 13.99
CA ALA A 87 -6.72 -3.68 13.55
C ALA A 87 -6.05 -3.59 12.18
N ALA A 88 -6.67 -2.92 11.21
CA ALA A 88 -6.09 -2.70 9.89
C ALA A 88 -4.76 -1.93 9.96
N GLU A 89 -4.69 -0.86 10.74
CA GLU A 89 -3.48 -0.08 10.94
C GLU A 89 -2.38 -0.90 11.63
N SER A 90 -2.72 -1.75 12.60
CA SER A 90 -1.74 -2.64 13.25
C SER A 90 -1.12 -3.66 12.29
N LEU A 91 -1.80 -3.96 11.17
CA LEU A 91 -1.28 -4.82 10.12
C LEU A 91 -0.34 -4.08 9.16
N CYS A 92 -0.24 -2.75 9.22
CA CYS A 92 0.55 -1.91 8.32
C CYS A 92 1.89 -1.51 8.99
N PRO A 93 3.01 -2.21 8.70
CA PRO A 93 4.31 -1.90 9.31
C PRO A 93 4.87 -0.52 9.00
N HIS A 94 4.52 -0.02 7.82
CA HIS A 94 5.10 1.18 7.23
C HIS A 94 4.04 1.96 6.48
N HIS A 95 4.43 3.15 6.04
CA HIS A 95 3.60 3.98 5.19
C HIS A 95 3.42 3.33 3.81
N VAL A 96 2.31 3.59 3.13
CA VAL A 96 1.96 3.01 1.81
C VAL A 96 2.79 3.54 0.63
N SER A 97 3.62 4.54 0.89
CA SER A 97 4.25 5.35 -0.15
C SER A 97 5.39 6.20 0.40
N HIS A 98 6.42 6.38 -0.41
CA HIS A 98 7.44 7.41 -0.28
C HIS A 98 7.71 8.08 -1.62
N TYR A 99 8.31 9.27 -1.59
CA TYR A 99 8.83 9.90 -2.80
C TYR A 99 9.98 9.06 -3.36
N LEU A 100 10.06 8.98 -4.69
CA LEU A 100 11.04 8.17 -5.42
C LEU A 100 11.70 9.03 -6.49
N GLY A 101 13.03 8.99 -6.58
CA GLY A 101 13.76 9.81 -7.53
C GLY A 101 15.22 9.41 -7.65
N MET A 102 16.13 10.26 -7.20
CA MET A 102 17.58 9.94 -7.23
C MET A 102 17.98 9.02 -6.07
N ASP A 103 17.24 9.08 -4.96
CA ASP A 103 17.31 8.15 -3.83
C ASP A 103 16.04 7.30 -3.78
N VAL A 104 16.13 6.10 -3.18
CA VAL A 104 14.96 5.20 -3.02
C VAL A 104 13.92 5.88 -2.16
N HIS A 105 14.31 6.36 -0.99
CA HIS A 105 13.51 7.26 -0.18
C HIS A 105 13.92 8.71 -0.44
N ASP A 106 13.46 9.27 -1.56
CA ASP A 106 13.77 10.65 -1.92
C ASP A 106 13.02 11.64 -1.00
N CYS A 107 13.51 12.88 -0.92
CA CYS A 107 12.80 14.01 -0.32
C CYS A 107 12.23 13.74 1.09
N VAL A 108 12.93 12.98 1.94
CA VAL A 108 12.45 12.54 3.27
C VAL A 108 12.05 13.68 4.23
N SER A 109 12.56 14.89 4.00
CA SER A 109 12.24 16.09 4.78
C SER A 109 10.91 16.74 4.35
N ILE A 110 10.37 16.37 3.18
CA ILE A 110 9.10 16.89 2.67
C ILE A 110 7.95 16.17 3.35
N SER A 111 7.01 16.95 3.88
CA SER A 111 5.82 16.43 4.55
C SER A 111 5.00 15.55 3.60
N ARG A 112 4.42 14.48 4.14
CA ARG A 112 3.44 13.62 3.44
C ARG A 112 2.02 14.21 3.43
N ASN A 113 1.78 15.28 4.18
CA ASN A 113 0.47 15.90 4.36
C ASN A 113 0.31 17.23 3.59
N ILE A 114 0.99 17.35 2.45
CA ILE A 114 0.84 18.47 1.51
C ILE A 114 0.26 17.94 0.20
N ASP A 115 -0.39 18.82 -0.55
CA ASP A 115 -0.76 18.53 -1.94
C ASP A 115 0.54 18.37 -2.73
N ILE A 116 0.80 17.17 -3.25
CA ILE A 116 2.05 16.90 -3.98
C ILE A 116 2.03 17.66 -5.32
N PRO A 117 3.15 18.29 -5.72
CA PRO A 117 3.25 18.95 -7.02
C PRO A 117 3.05 18.00 -8.20
N HIS A 118 2.58 18.54 -9.33
CA HIS A 118 2.52 17.78 -10.58
C HIS A 118 3.92 17.32 -11.01
N GLY A 119 4.04 16.06 -11.44
CA GLY A 119 5.30 15.45 -11.85
C GLY A 119 6.09 14.79 -10.71
N THR A 120 5.61 14.87 -9.47
CA THR A 120 6.17 14.10 -8.36
C THR A 120 6.00 12.60 -8.59
N VAL A 121 7.08 11.83 -8.41
CA VAL A 121 7.09 10.37 -8.49
C VAL A 121 7.12 9.80 -7.06
N PHE A 122 6.31 8.78 -6.82
CA PHE A 122 6.18 8.12 -5.52
C PHE A 122 5.77 6.66 -5.69
N THR A 123 6.05 5.82 -4.70
CA THR A 123 5.67 4.40 -4.68
C THR A 123 4.22 4.20 -4.24
N VAL A 124 3.59 3.10 -4.63
CA VAL A 124 2.33 2.62 -4.05
C VAL A 124 2.54 1.17 -3.65
N GLU A 125 2.74 0.94 -2.36
CA GLU A 125 3.25 -0.32 -1.81
C GLU A 125 2.42 -0.74 -0.57
N PRO A 126 1.13 -1.04 -0.74
CA PRO A 126 0.36 -1.58 0.38
C PRO A 126 0.98 -2.92 0.77
N VAL A 127 1.36 -3.04 2.04
CA VAL A 127 1.87 -4.27 2.64
C VAL A 127 1.10 -4.52 3.92
N ASN A 128 0.78 -5.78 4.18
CA ASN A 128 0.33 -6.21 5.49
C ASN A 128 1.22 -7.36 6.01
N TRP A 129 1.29 -7.54 7.32
CA TRP A 129 2.10 -8.58 7.98
C TRP A 129 1.68 -10.04 7.68
N LEU A 130 0.68 -10.27 6.83
CA LEU A 130 0.06 -11.58 6.64
C LEU A 130 0.51 -12.28 5.34
N VAL A 131 1.24 -11.58 4.45
CA VAL A 131 1.82 -12.12 3.21
C VAL A 131 3.24 -12.64 3.38
#